data_AF-A0A2V2WS18-F1
#
_entry.id   AF-A0A2V2WS18-F1
#
_cell.length_a   1.000
_cell.length_b   1.000
_cell.length_c   1.000
_cell.angle_alpha   90.00
_cell.angle_beta   90.00
_cell.angle_gamma   90.00
#
_symmetry.space_group_name_H-M   'P 1'
#
loop_
_entity.id
_entity.type
_entity.pdbx_description
1 polymer ?
#
loop_
_entity_poly.entity_id
_entity_poly.type
_entity_poly.pdbx_seq_one_letter_code
_entity_poly.pdbx_strand_id
1 'polypeptide(L)'
;MALSRQDPRLAFYCERQDDISQLVRRFVLFFFYEDRSIEMREIPKNVLYLRRAPFPHLKKDDFTLGASLTINGGIVKITDYADEVTRVLCEKKSEFTVVLLGDSLFPRLGHYLAILTEECDFTISSMQMAWLHEGTSEKYSLPEKLTDPRLVAACCVRADAIQKGLDYVKRIPGAFAASDENEAKKWAQLVEHVSRDPVAIRGDSRCSVVIVKPHAVQSHAAGVILQQLVDTGLELTALMLANLSSRVVDNFLEPYKGVLSDFRESAKALTGLVWILQLVSLDDSVDVVHLVREVCGPFDPAFAKELRPKSIRARFGVDRANNAVHCCDLPEEGPIYTSFFFDPINVEER
;
A
#
# COMPACT_ATOMS: atom_id res chain seq x y z
N MET A 1 6.57 15.50 30.65
CA MET A 1 6.84 14.39 29.72
C MET A 1 6.52 13.10 30.44
N ALA A 2 5.44 12.42 30.06
CA ALA A 2 5.12 11.11 30.62
C ALA A 2 6.14 10.11 30.05
N LEU A 3 7.12 9.72 30.87
CA LEU A 3 8.00 8.60 30.60
C LEU A 3 7.48 7.42 31.40
N SER A 4 7.08 6.33 30.72
CA SER A 4 6.97 5.02 31.36
C SER A 4 8.36 4.66 31.90
N ARG A 5 8.56 4.78 33.21
CA ARG A 5 9.87 4.56 33.85
C ARG A 5 10.29 3.08 33.92
N GLN A 6 9.52 2.15 33.38
CA GLN A 6 9.80 0.71 33.54
C GLN A 6 9.88 -0.10 32.25
N ASP A 7 9.44 0.43 31.09
CA ASP A 7 9.78 -0.13 29.78
C ASP A 7 9.39 0.90 28.70
N PRO A 8 10.33 1.41 27.88
CA PRO A 8 10.04 2.32 26.77
C PRO A 8 9.32 1.54 25.65
N ARG A 9 8.00 1.40 25.83
CA ARG A 9 7.10 0.69 24.92
C ARG A 9 5.87 1.50 24.54
N LEU A 10 5.25 1.13 23.43
CA LEU A 10 3.90 1.52 23.04
C LEU A 10 2.97 0.32 23.19
N ALA A 11 1.71 0.55 23.59
CA ALA A 11 0.72 -0.49 23.80
C ALA A 11 -0.56 -0.19 23.02
N PHE A 12 -1.01 -1.16 22.22
CA PHE A 12 -2.18 -1.02 21.34
C PHE A 12 -3.13 -2.19 21.49
N TYR A 13 -4.43 -1.90 21.42
CA TYR A 13 -5.40 -2.92 21.06
C TYR A 13 -5.30 -3.18 19.56
N CYS A 14 -5.34 -4.45 19.18
CA CYS A 14 -5.32 -4.84 17.79
C CYS A 14 -6.19 -6.07 17.53
N GLU A 15 -6.60 -6.18 16.27
CA GLU A 15 -7.42 -7.27 15.76
C GLU A 15 -6.66 -8.02 14.66
N ARG A 16 -6.80 -9.33 14.64
CA ARG A 16 -6.33 -10.20 13.56
C ARG A 16 -7.39 -11.24 13.28
N GLN A 17 -7.71 -11.40 12.00
CA GLN A 17 -8.57 -12.49 11.55
C GLN A 17 -7.76 -13.80 11.58
N ASP A 18 -8.32 -14.82 12.21
CA ASP A 18 -7.73 -16.15 12.24
C ASP A 18 -8.10 -16.89 10.96
N ASP A 19 -7.09 -17.26 10.18
CA ASP A 19 -7.28 -17.82 8.83
C ASP A 19 -8.04 -19.15 8.82
N ILE A 20 -7.98 -19.92 9.91
CA ILE A 20 -8.58 -21.26 10.02
C ILE A 20 -10.01 -21.15 10.51
N SER A 21 -10.23 -20.40 11.59
CA SER A 21 -11.53 -20.30 12.24
C SER A 21 -12.40 -19.17 11.68
N GLN A 22 -11.84 -18.27 10.86
CA GLN A 22 -12.48 -17.06 10.36
C GLN A 22 -13.01 -16.14 11.48
N LEU A 23 -12.48 -16.31 12.69
CA LEU A 23 -12.83 -15.50 13.85
C LEU A 23 -11.85 -14.33 13.98
N VAL A 24 -12.40 -13.16 14.31
CA VAL A 24 -11.59 -12.01 14.71
C VAL A 24 -11.08 -12.24 16.12
N ARG A 25 -9.76 -12.38 16.26
CA ARG A 25 -9.09 -12.44 17.55
C ARG A 25 -8.58 -11.06 17.93
N ARG A 26 -8.65 -10.76 19.23
CA ARG A 26 -8.24 -9.48 19.81
C ARG A 26 -7.01 -9.65 20.68
N PHE A 27 -6.10 -8.70 20.56
CA PHE A 27 -4.83 -8.72 21.28
C PHE A 27 -4.52 -7.36 21.90
N VAL A 28 -3.68 -7.38 22.93
CA VAL A 28 -2.85 -6.24 23.30
C VAL A 28 -1.46 -6.49 22.74
N LEU A 29 -1.01 -5.57 21.89
CA LEU A 29 0.33 -5.55 21.30
C LEU A 29 1.21 -4.57 22.07
N PHE A 30 2.39 -5.03 22.49
CA PHE A 30 3.44 -4.20 23.05
C PHE A 30 4.59 -4.07 22.04
N PHE A 31 4.89 -2.85 21.63
CA PHE A 31 6.05 -2.55 20.79
C PHE A 31 7.14 -1.87 21.61
N PHE A 32 8.30 -2.52 21.69
CA PHE A 32 9.48 -2.02 22.39
C PHE A 32 10.37 -1.32 21.35
N TYR A 33 10.33 0.01 21.34
CA TYR A 33 10.93 0.79 20.25
C TYR A 33 12.46 0.90 20.32
N GLU A 34 13.08 0.59 21.45
CA GLU A 34 14.55 0.58 21.59
C GLU A 34 15.20 -0.59 20.82
N ASP A 35 14.62 -1.78 20.90
CA ASP A 35 15.14 -2.99 20.25
C ASP A 35 14.27 -3.48 19.08
N ARG A 36 13.22 -2.73 18.74
CA ARG A 36 12.24 -3.02 17.69
C ARG A 36 11.64 -4.42 17.84
N SER A 37 11.26 -4.78 19.06
CA SER A 37 10.62 -6.06 19.36
C SER A 37 9.13 -5.92 19.67
N ILE A 38 8.39 -7.00 19.46
CA ILE A 38 6.94 -7.08 19.71
C ILE A 38 6.61 -8.24 20.63
N GLU A 39 5.75 -7.99 21.62
CA GLU A 39 5.02 -9.01 22.40
C GLU A 39 3.52 -8.86 22.12
N MET A 40 2.78 -9.97 22.00
CA MET A 40 1.32 -9.93 21.86
C MET A 40 0.65 -10.86 22.86
N ARG A 41 -0.46 -10.40 23.42
CA ARG A 41 -1.30 -11.15 24.37
C ARG A 41 -2.76 -11.13 23.94
N GLU A 42 -3.38 -12.30 23.89
CA GLU A 42 -4.80 -12.46 23.51
C GLU A 42 -5.72 -12.04 24.65
N ILE A 43 -6.74 -11.24 24.36
CA ILE A 43 -7.76 -10.77 25.32
C ILE A 43 -9.10 -11.47 25.08
N PRO A 44 -9.95 -11.64 26.11
CA PRO A 44 -9.82 -11.14 27.49
C PRO A 44 -8.96 -12.01 28.42
N LYS A 45 -8.57 -13.22 27.99
CA LYS A 45 -7.90 -14.21 28.86
C LYS A 45 -6.45 -13.85 29.23
N ASN A 46 -5.88 -12.81 28.61
CA ASN A 46 -4.51 -12.34 28.81
C ASN A 46 -3.46 -13.45 28.59
N VAL A 47 -3.68 -14.27 27.56
CA VAL A 47 -2.80 -15.40 27.22
C VAL A 47 -1.68 -14.91 26.32
N LEU A 48 -0.44 -15.28 26.62
CA LEU A 48 0.70 -14.96 25.77
C LEU A 48 0.53 -15.63 24.39
N TYR A 49 0.44 -14.82 23.33
CA TYR A 49 0.32 -15.30 21.95
C TYR A 49 1.68 -15.26 21.23
N LEU A 50 2.39 -14.14 21.36
CA LEU A 50 3.73 -13.95 20.80
C LEU A 50 4.66 -13.50 21.91
N ARG A 51 5.66 -14.32 22.24
CA ARG A 51 6.77 -13.91 23.12
C ARG A 51 7.60 -12.84 22.41
N ARG A 52 8.11 -11.86 23.17
CA ARG A 52 8.98 -10.78 22.69
C ARG A 52 9.97 -11.27 21.64
N ALA A 53 9.80 -10.81 20.40
CA ALA A 53 10.60 -11.19 19.24
C ALA A 53 10.94 -9.96 18.39
N PRO A 54 12.11 -9.93 17.73
CA PRO A 54 12.54 -8.76 16.95
C PRO A 54 11.79 -8.65 15.60
N PHE A 55 11.37 -7.44 15.27
CA PHE A 55 10.81 -7.04 13.97
C PHE A 55 11.56 -5.79 13.45
N PRO A 56 12.83 -5.93 12.98
CA PRO A 56 13.69 -4.79 12.68
C PRO A 56 13.19 -3.84 11.60
N HIS A 57 12.28 -4.32 10.75
CA HIS A 57 11.64 -3.56 9.68
C HIS A 57 10.56 -2.60 10.17
N LEU A 58 9.98 -2.84 11.36
CA LEU A 58 8.97 -1.97 11.95
C LEU A 58 9.61 -0.84 12.75
N LYS A 59 9.15 0.38 12.50
CA LYS A 59 9.56 1.62 13.12
C LYS A 59 8.40 2.17 13.97
N LYS A 60 8.73 3.09 14.87
CA LYS A 60 7.74 3.74 15.74
C LYS A 60 6.58 4.38 14.97
N ASP A 61 6.86 4.98 13.83
CA ASP A 61 5.86 5.69 13.02
C ASP A 61 4.93 4.75 12.24
N ASP A 62 5.21 3.44 12.19
CA ASP A 62 4.29 2.44 11.62
C ASP A 62 3.11 2.15 12.56
N PHE A 63 3.23 2.51 13.84
CA PHE A 63 2.21 2.25 14.87
C PHE A 63 1.26 3.42 15.03
N THR A 64 0.29 3.53 14.11
CA THR A 64 -0.80 4.50 14.17
C THR A 64 -2.15 3.80 14.25
N LEU A 65 -3.18 4.49 14.75
CA LEU A 65 -4.55 3.95 14.72
C LEU A 65 -4.95 3.63 13.28
N GLY A 66 -5.57 2.46 13.09
CA GLY A 66 -5.98 1.97 11.79
C GLY A 66 -4.88 1.31 10.95
N ALA A 67 -3.61 1.39 11.35
CA ALA A 67 -2.51 0.76 10.62
C ALA A 67 -2.61 -0.77 10.64
N SER A 68 -2.28 -1.40 9.52
CA SER A 68 -2.21 -2.85 9.37
C SER A 68 -0.75 -3.30 9.29
N LEU A 69 -0.30 -4.04 10.30
CA LEU A 69 1.08 -4.50 10.44
C LEU A 69 1.20 -5.97 10.06
N THR A 70 2.29 -6.35 9.38
CA THR A 70 2.58 -7.75 9.07
C THR A 70 3.43 -8.37 10.18
N ILE A 71 2.85 -9.32 10.93
CA ILE A 71 3.49 -10.00 12.07
C ILE A 71 3.44 -11.51 11.84
N ASN A 72 4.61 -12.14 11.71
CA ASN A 72 4.76 -13.57 11.39
C ASN A 72 3.95 -14.01 10.15
N GLY A 73 3.91 -13.15 9.12
CA GLY A 73 3.20 -13.41 7.87
C GLY A 73 1.69 -13.19 7.90
N GLY A 74 1.11 -12.88 9.07
CA GLY A 74 -0.30 -12.47 9.20
C GLY A 74 -0.47 -10.98 9.37
N ILE A 75 -1.68 -10.48 9.11
CA ILE A 75 -2.02 -9.05 9.23
C ILE A 75 -2.64 -8.78 10.59
N VAL A 76 -2.14 -7.75 11.28
CA VAL A 76 -2.60 -7.28 12.58
C VAL A 76 -2.98 -5.82 12.45
N LYS A 77 -4.26 -5.50 12.63
CA LYS A 77 -4.79 -4.13 12.53
C LYS A 77 -4.82 -3.46 13.89
N ILE A 78 -4.20 -2.30 14.02
CA ILE A 78 -4.25 -1.47 15.24
C ILE A 78 -5.62 -0.80 15.32
N THR A 79 -6.34 -1.01 16.42
CA THR A 79 -7.71 -0.54 16.59
C THR A 79 -7.83 0.58 17.63
N ASP A 80 -7.04 0.54 18.70
CA ASP A 80 -7.11 1.56 19.77
C ASP A 80 -5.80 1.57 20.61
N TYR A 81 -5.63 2.58 21.46
CA TYR A 81 -4.54 2.65 22.43
C TYR A 81 -4.84 1.78 23.65
N ALA A 82 -3.90 0.95 24.07
CA ALA A 82 -4.08 0.10 25.25
C ALA A 82 -3.71 0.80 26.57
N ASP A 83 -3.02 1.94 26.51
CA ASP A 83 -2.75 2.77 27.69
C ASP A 83 -2.68 4.28 27.37
N GLU A 84 -2.85 5.07 28.42
CA GLU A 84 -2.85 6.54 28.36
C GLU A 84 -1.51 7.12 27.91
N VAL A 85 -0.40 6.47 28.26
CA VAL A 85 0.94 6.93 27.90
C VAL A 85 1.13 6.83 26.39
N THR A 86 0.72 5.72 25.80
CA THR A 86 0.75 5.49 24.36
C THR A 86 -0.15 6.48 23.64
N ARG A 87 -1.37 6.70 24.14
CA ARG A 87 -2.28 7.72 23.60
C ARG A 87 -1.58 9.09 23.54
N VAL A 88 -1.07 9.58 24.66
CA VAL A 88 -0.41 10.90 24.70
C VAL A 88 0.83 10.97 23.78
N LEU A 89 1.56 9.88 23.62
CA LEU A 89 2.75 9.82 22.75
C LEU A 89 2.42 9.76 21.25
N CYS A 90 1.28 9.17 20.87
CA CYS A 90 0.93 8.90 19.49
C CYS A 90 -0.21 9.78 18.93
N GLU A 91 -1.10 10.31 19.78
CA GLU A 91 -2.31 11.02 19.36
C GLU A 91 -2.00 12.26 18.50
N LYS A 92 -0.92 12.99 18.81
CA LYS A 92 -0.47 14.12 17.99
C LYS A 92 0.10 13.72 16.62
N LYS A 93 0.52 12.47 16.46
CA LYS A 93 1.05 11.92 15.20
C LYS A 93 0.00 11.14 14.40
N SER A 94 -1.18 10.89 14.99
CA SER A 94 -2.24 10.09 14.35
C SER A 94 -3.29 10.92 13.62
N GLU A 95 -3.06 12.23 13.43
CA GLU A 95 -3.91 13.02 12.53
C GLU A 95 -3.77 12.47 11.10
N PHE A 96 -4.89 12.48 10.38
CA PHE A 96 -4.91 12.05 8.99
C PHE A 96 -5.76 13.00 8.16
N THR A 97 -5.43 13.05 6.87
CA THR A 97 -6.23 13.70 5.83
C THR A 97 -6.43 12.73 4.68
N VAL A 98 -7.31 13.08 3.75
CA VAL A 98 -7.43 12.36 2.47
C VAL A 98 -7.11 13.34 1.36
N VAL A 99 -6.18 12.94 0.49
CA VAL A 99 -5.82 13.67 -0.72
C VAL A 99 -6.47 12.99 -1.91
N LEU A 100 -7.18 13.77 -2.73
CA LEU A 100 -7.81 13.34 -3.98
C LEU A 100 -7.00 13.90 -5.16
N LEU A 101 -6.68 13.03 -6.11
CA LEU A 101 -5.97 13.36 -7.34
C LEU A 101 -6.85 12.92 -8.52
N GLY A 102 -7.42 13.88 -9.26
CA GLY A 102 -8.26 13.60 -10.43
C GLY A 102 -7.48 13.02 -11.61
N ASP A 103 -8.18 12.41 -12.57
CA ASP A 103 -7.59 11.75 -13.73
C ASP A 103 -6.75 12.66 -14.64
N SER A 104 -7.06 13.96 -14.69
CA SER A 104 -6.25 14.98 -15.35
C SER A 104 -4.81 15.07 -14.82
N LEU A 105 -4.55 14.56 -13.61
CA LEU A 105 -3.22 14.47 -13.00
C LEU A 105 -2.50 13.15 -13.27
N PHE A 106 -3.16 12.14 -13.84
CA PHE A 106 -2.60 10.80 -14.03
C PHE A 106 -1.29 10.75 -14.82
N PRO A 107 -1.08 11.57 -15.87
CA PRO A 107 0.21 11.62 -16.57
C PRO A 107 1.40 11.96 -15.67
N ARG A 108 1.18 12.57 -14.50
CA ARG A 108 2.20 12.91 -13.50
C ARG A 108 1.89 12.39 -12.09
N LEU A 109 1.01 11.39 -11.98
CA LEU A 109 0.53 10.91 -10.68
C LEU A 109 1.67 10.36 -9.82
N GLY A 110 2.58 9.60 -10.41
CA GLY A 110 3.74 9.06 -9.68
C GLY A 110 4.62 10.16 -9.09
N HIS A 111 4.84 11.23 -9.85
CA HIS A 111 5.56 12.42 -9.38
C HIS A 111 4.86 13.10 -8.19
N TYR A 112 3.55 13.31 -8.27
CA TYR A 112 2.79 13.92 -7.16
C TYR A 112 2.80 13.04 -5.91
N LEU A 113 2.59 11.73 -6.05
CA LEU A 113 2.66 10.81 -4.92
C LEU A 113 4.07 10.71 -4.32
N ALA A 114 5.12 10.84 -5.15
CA ALA A 114 6.50 10.93 -4.66
C ALA A 114 6.72 12.20 -3.82
N ILE A 115 6.28 13.38 -4.29
CA ILE A 115 6.34 14.62 -3.50
C ILE A 115 5.58 14.48 -2.18
N LEU A 116 4.40 13.85 -2.20
CA LEU A 116 3.57 13.63 -1.03
C LEU A 116 4.31 12.82 0.05
N THR A 117 5.03 11.77 -0.34
CA THR A 117 5.76 10.92 0.61
C THR A 117 7.16 11.43 0.95
N GLU A 118 7.93 11.88 -0.04
CA GLU A 118 9.36 12.21 0.11
C GLU A 118 9.58 13.64 0.62
N GLU A 119 8.88 14.63 0.06
CA GLU A 119 9.07 16.04 0.42
C GLU A 119 8.12 16.49 1.53
N CYS A 120 6.89 15.97 1.49
CA CYS A 120 5.88 16.34 2.46
C CYS A 120 5.88 15.43 3.70
N ASP A 121 6.60 14.31 3.71
CA ASP A 121 6.70 13.40 4.87
C ASP A 121 5.34 12.87 5.33
N PHE A 122 4.47 12.53 4.37
CA PHE A 122 3.24 11.78 4.64
C PHE A 122 3.49 10.27 4.56
N THR A 123 2.90 9.53 5.50
CA THR A 123 2.71 8.08 5.36
C THR A 123 1.36 7.82 4.73
N ILE A 124 1.32 7.14 3.58
CA ILE A 124 0.08 6.70 2.94
C ILE A 124 -0.38 5.41 3.62
N SER A 125 -1.47 5.48 4.40
CA SER A 125 -2.00 4.33 5.16
C SER A 125 -3.03 3.51 4.37
N SER A 126 -3.70 4.14 3.40
CA SER A 126 -4.60 3.50 2.45
C SER A 126 -4.65 4.30 1.17
N MET A 127 -4.77 3.65 0.02
CA MET A 127 -4.88 4.32 -1.26
C MET A 127 -5.66 3.45 -2.24
N GLN A 128 -6.62 4.06 -2.94
CA GLN A 128 -7.44 3.39 -3.94
C GLN A 128 -7.69 4.33 -5.12
N MET A 129 -7.66 3.78 -6.34
CA MET A 129 -8.27 4.41 -7.49
C MET A 129 -9.78 4.17 -7.45
N ALA A 130 -10.57 5.21 -7.71
CA ALA A 130 -12.02 5.12 -7.79
C ALA A 130 -12.50 5.63 -9.15
N TRP A 131 -13.49 4.95 -9.73
CA TRP A 131 -14.23 5.46 -10.89
C TRP A 131 -15.52 6.09 -10.37
N LEU A 132 -15.74 7.36 -10.68
CA LEU A 132 -16.85 8.13 -10.15
C LEU A 132 -18.10 7.85 -10.99
N HIS A 133 -19.06 7.16 -10.38
CA HIS A 133 -20.40 6.97 -10.94
C HIS A 133 -21.36 8.06 -10.45
N GLU A 134 -22.50 8.19 -11.12
CA GLU A 134 -23.57 9.11 -10.71
C GLU A 134 -23.96 8.91 -9.24
N GLY A 135 -24.07 10.00 -8.47
CA GLY A 135 -24.36 9.96 -7.04
C GLY A 135 -23.13 9.82 -6.12
N THR A 136 -21.94 9.50 -6.64
CA THR A 136 -20.73 9.32 -5.82
C THR A 136 -20.30 10.65 -5.18
N SER A 137 -20.33 11.74 -5.94
CA SER A 137 -19.95 13.07 -5.49
C SER A 137 -20.84 13.56 -4.35
N GLU A 138 -22.16 13.37 -4.44
CA GLU A 138 -23.11 13.75 -3.38
C GLU A 138 -22.95 12.85 -2.16
N LYS A 139 -22.85 11.53 -2.36
CA LYS A 139 -22.71 10.54 -1.27
C LYS A 139 -21.51 10.85 -0.38
N TYR A 140 -20.37 11.19 -0.98
CA TYR A 140 -19.12 11.42 -0.26
C TYR A 140 -18.79 12.91 -0.06
N SER A 141 -19.65 13.83 -0.50
CA SER A 141 -19.36 15.28 -0.53
C SER A 141 -18.01 15.56 -1.18
N LEU A 142 -17.81 15.06 -2.39
CA LEU A 142 -16.62 15.38 -3.17
C LEU A 142 -16.67 16.84 -3.66
N PRO A 143 -15.52 17.50 -3.86
CA PRO A 143 -15.48 18.90 -4.28
C PRO A 143 -16.18 19.10 -5.63
N GLU A 144 -17.02 20.13 -5.78
CA GLU A 144 -17.71 20.43 -7.05
C GLU A 144 -16.77 20.67 -8.23
N LYS A 145 -15.54 21.12 -7.95
CA LYS A 145 -14.49 21.35 -8.95
C LYS A 145 -13.82 20.05 -9.43
N LEU A 146 -14.05 18.93 -8.76
CA LEU A 146 -13.57 17.62 -9.18
C LEU A 146 -14.52 17.06 -10.24
N THR A 147 -14.18 17.30 -11.50
CA THR A 147 -15.00 16.87 -12.65
C THR A 147 -14.46 15.60 -13.32
N ASP A 148 -13.27 15.14 -12.91
CA ASP A 148 -12.63 13.97 -13.50
C ASP A 148 -13.47 12.69 -13.24
N PRO A 149 -13.63 11.82 -14.25
CA PRO A 149 -14.43 10.58 -14.10
C PRO A 149 -13.73 9.53 -13.22
N ARG A 150 -12.44 9.71 -12.96
CA ARG A 150 -11.62 8.83 -12.12
C ARG A 150 -10.80 9.68 -11.16
N LEU A 151 -10.50 9.12 -10.01
CA LEU A 151 -9.59 9.73 -9.05
C LEU A 151 -8.72 8.68 -8.38
N VAL A 152 -7.64 9.13 -7.77
CA VAL A 152 -6.90 8.39 -6.74
C VAL A 152 -7.11 9.10 -5.42
N ALA A 153 -7.60 8.38 -4.43
CA ALA A 153 -7.78 8.86 -3.06
C ALA A 153 -6.75 8.20 -2.16
N ALA A 154 -5.92 9.01 -1.49
CA ALA A 154 -4.87 8.57 -0.58
C ALA A 154 -5.15 9.07 0.84
N CYS A 155 -5.36 8.14 1.78
CA CYS A 155 -5.40 8.42 3.21
C CYS A 155 -3.97 8.60 3.71
N CYS A 156 -3.67 9.79 4.22
CA CYS A 156 -2.32 10.21 4.55
C CYS A 156 -2.23 10.60 6.02
N VAL A 157 -1.26 10.04 6.73
CA VAL A 157 -1.06 10.21 8.18
C VAL A 157 0.22 11.00 8.42
N ARG A 158 0.13 11.98 9.32
CA ARG A 158 1.26 12.78 9.85
C ARG A 158 0.76 13.72 10.94
N ALA A 159 1.67 14.42 11.62
CA ALA A 159 1.29 15.60 12.40
C ALA A 159 0.83 16.75 11.49
N ASP A 160 -0.24 17.45 11.89
CA ASP A 160 -0.88 18.56 11.16
C ASP A 160 -1.38 18.12 9.76
N ALA A 161 -1.86 16.88 9.63
CA ALA A 161 -2.18 16.26 8.34
C ALA A 161 -3.17 17.08 7.49
N ILE A 162 -4.23 17.63 8.08
CA ILE A 162 -5.22 18.44 7.38
C ILE A 162 -4.55 19.69 6.79
N GLN A 163 -3.90 20.49 7.62
CA GLN A 163 -3.26 21.74 7.20
C GLN A 163 -2.18 21.49 6.15
N LYS A 164 -1.38 20.45 6.34
CA LYS A 164 -0.31 20.08 5.41
C LYS A 164 -0.84 19.52 4.10
N GLY A 165 -1.96 18.81 4.12
CA GLY A 165 -2.64 18.35 2.90
C GLY A 165 -3.13 19.54 2.08
N LEU A 166 -3.75 20.52 2.74
CA LEU A 166 -4.16 21.77 2.09
C LEU A 166 -2.96 22.54 1.50
N ASP A 167 -1.83 22.61 2.21
CA ASP A 167 -0.62 23.26 1.70
C ASP A 167 0.01 22.54 0.49
N TYR A 168 -0.07 21.21 0.48
CA TYR A 168 0.37 20.38 -0.63
C TYR A 168 -0.47 20.64 -1.90
N VAL A 169 -1.81 20.58 -1.79
CA VAL A 169 -2.68 20.71 -2.97
C VAL A 169 -2.75 22.12 -3.55
N LYS A 170 -2.41 23.17 -2.77
CA LYS A 170 -2.28 24.55 -3.29
C LYS A 170 -1.34 24.66 -4.50
N ARG A 171 -0.38 23.75 -4.62
CA ARG A 171 0.64 23.75 -5.68
C ARG A 171 0.25 22.86 -6.87
N ILE A 172 -0.87 22.14 -6.77
CA ILE A 172 -1.27 21.10 -7.72
C ILE A 172 -2.73 21.35 -8.13
N PRO A 173 -2.97 22.15 -9.19
CA PRO A 173 -4.32 22.37 -9.70
C PRO A 173 -4.99 21.04 -10.06
N GLY A 174 -6.21 20.80 -9.59
CA GLY A 174 -6.94 19.54 -9.78
C GLY A 174 -6.73 18.51 -8.67
N ALA A 175 -5.85 18.78 -7.70
CA ALA A 175 -5.76 18.03 -6.45
C ALA A 175 -6.60 18.68 -5.36
N PHE A 176 -7.13 17.85 -4.45
CA PHE A 176 -7.92 18.30 -3.31
C PHE A 176 -7.45 17.60 -2.04
N ALA A 177 -7.56 18.28 -0.91
CA ALA A 177 -7.31 17.70 0.40
C ALA A 177 -8.48 18.07 1.31
N ALA A 178 -8.84 17.16 2.21
CA ALA A 178 -9.90 17.42 3.17
C ALA A 178 -9.58 18.67 3.99
N SER A 179 -10.58 19.53 4.16
CA SER A 179 -10.50 20.81 4.86
C SER A 179 -10.68 20.68 6.37
N ASP A 180 -11.31 19.60 6.82
CA ASP A 180 -11.49 19.25 8.23
C ASP A 180 -11.55 17.72 8.44
N GLU A 181 -11.59 17.30 9.70
CA GLU A 181 -11.65 15.88 10.08
C GLU A 181 -12.92 15.16 9.60
N ASN A 182 -14.06 15.84 9.50
CA ASN A 182 -15.32 15.22 9.09
C ASN A 182 -15.29 14.91 7.60
N GLU A 183 -14.79 15.83 6.79
CA GLU A 183 -14.54 15.63 5.37
C GLU A 183 -13.51 14.52 5.14
N ALA A 184 -12.41 14.51 5.90
CA ALA A 184 -11.40 13.45 5.84
C ALA A 184 -11.99 12.07 6.17
N LYS A 185 -12.81 11.96 7.22
CA LYS A 185 -13.52 10.71 7.58
C LYS A 185 -14.47 10.28 6.46
N LYS A 186 -15.19 11.22 5.85
CA LYS A 186 -16.13 10.91 4.77
C LYS A 186 -15.42 10.42 3.50
N TRP A 187 -14.31 11.04 3.11
CA TRP A 187 -13.51 10.57 1.98
C TRP A 187 -12.78 9.26 2.30
N ALA A 188 -12.38 9.02 3.55
CA ALA A 188 -11.83 7.73 3.95
C ALA A 188 -12.85 6.59 3.81
N GLN A 189 -14.15 6.86 4.01
CA GLN A 189 -15.22 5.88 3.73
C GLN A 189 -15.34 5.56 2.23
N LEU A 190 -15.03 6.51 1.33
CA LEU A 190 -14.94 6.22 -0.10
C LEU A 190 -13.81 5.23 -0.35
N VAL A 191 -12.62 5.49 0.20
CA VAL A 191 -11.44 4.60 0.06
C VAL A 191 -11.76 3.21 0.61
N GLU A 192 -12.40 3.12 1.79
CA GLU A 192 -12.80 1.83 2.37
C GLU A 192 -13.81 1.10 1.49
N HIS A 193 -14.83 1.80 0.97
CA HIS A 193 -15.81 1.18 0.09
C HIS A 193 -15.17 0.63 -1.19
N VAL A 194 -14.34 1.44 -1.85
CA VAL A 194 -13.63 1.04 -3.07
C VAL A 194 -12.64 -0.09 -2.79
N SER A 195 -12.02 -0.13 -1.61
CA SER A 195 -11.12 -1.24 -1.26
C SER A 195 -11.81 -2.61 -1.24
N ARG A 196 -13.14 -2.66 -1.02
CA ARG A 196 -13.94 -3.90 -1.03
C ARG A 196 -14.39 -4.31 -2.43
N ASP A 197 -14.52 -3.34 -3.34
CA ASP A 197 -14.82 -3.57 -4.76
C ASP A 197 -13.89 -2.70 -5.63
N PRO A 198 -12.61 -3.10 -5.74
CA PRO A 198 -11.61 -2.29 -6.39
C PRO A 198 -11.80 -2.29 -7.91
N VAL A 199 -11.58 -1.12 -8.51
CA VAL A 199 -11.77 -0.90 -9.95
C VAL A 199 -10.58 -1.43 -10.75
N ALA A 200 -10.86 -2.05 -11.90
CA ALA A 200 -9.88 -2.44 -12.91
C ALA A 200 -10.59 -2.79 -14.23
N ILE A 201 -9.86 -2.74 -15.35
CA ILE A 201 -10.33 -3.29 -16.63
C ILE A 201 -10.13 -4.81 -16.59
N ARG A 202 -11.21 -5.58 -16.50
CA ARG A 202 -11.14 -7.04 -16.36
C ARG A 202 -11.16 -7.73 -17.72
N GLY A 203 -10.40 -8.82 -17.84
CA GLY A 203 -10.43 -9.70 -19.02
C GLY A 203 -9.75 -9.16 -20.29
N ASP A 204 -9.13 -7.98 -20.24
CA ASP A 204 -8.41 -7.41 -21.38
C ASP A 204 -6.98 -7.96 -21.44
N SER A 205 -6.60 -8.58 -22.56
CA SER A 205 -5.25 -9.11 -22.77
C SER A 205 -4.19 -8.04 -23.00
N ARG A 206 -4.58 -6.79 -23.27
CA ARG A 206 -3.68 -5.64 -23.45
C ARG A 206 -3.37 -4.95 -22.13
N CYS A 207 -3.22 -5.73 -21.07
CA CYS A 207 -2.90 -5.23 -19.75
C CYS A 207 -1.71 -5.96 -19.13
N SER A 208 -1.04 -5.27 -18.21
CA SER A 208 -0.07 -5.87 -17.31
C SER A 208 -0.32 -5.36 -15.91
N VAL A 209 -0.16 -6.24 -14.92
CA VAL A 209 -0.19 -5.86 -13.51
C VAL A 209 1.24 -5.79 -12.98
N VAL A 210 1.53 -4.73 -12.24
CA VAL A 210 2.83 -4.52 -11.57
C VAL A 210 2.59 -4.37 -10.08
N ILE A 211 3.37 -5.10 -9.28
CA ILE A 211 3.37 -5.02 -7.83
C ILE A 211 4.68 -4.36 -7.40
N VAL A 212 4.59 -3.16 -6.84
CA VAL A 212 5.71 -2.49 -6.18
C VAL A 212 5.88 -3.11 -4.80
N LYS A 213 7.04 -3.75 -4.59
CA LYS A 213 7.31 -4.57 -3.41
C LYS A 213 7.47 -3.73 -2.13
N PRO A 214 7.28 -4.33 -0.95
CA PRO A 214 7.31 -3.62 0.32
C PRO A 214 8.58 -2.82 0.59
N HIS A 215 9.76 -3.36 0.27
CA HIS A 215 11.01 -2.61 0.48
C HIS A 215 11.08 -1.34 -0.38
N ALA A 216 10.55 -1.37 -1.61
CA ALA A 216 10.50 -0.20 -2.49
C ALA A 216 9.52 0.85 -1.95
N VAL A 217 8.34 0.42 -1.47
CA VAL A 217 7.38 1.31 -0.79
C VAL A 217 7.99 1.94 0.46
N GLN A 218 8.65 1.14 1.31
CA GLN A 218 9.31 1.60 2.54
C GLN A 218 10.47 2.57 2.29
N SER A 219 11.12 2.47 1.13
CA SER A 219 12.17 3.39 0.68
C SER A 219 11.64 4.64 -0.03
N HIS A 220 10.31 4.84 -0.02
CA HIS A 220 9.61 5.91 -0.73
C HIS A 220 9.75 5.90 -2.27
N ALA A 221 10.28 4.82 -2.86
CA ALA A 221 10.51 4.72 -4.31
C ALA A 221 9.22 4.51 -5.13
N ALA A 222 8.08 4.19 -4.50
CA ALA A 222 6.87 3.78 -5.20
C ALA A 222 6.31 4.83 -6.16
N GLY A 223 6.33 6.12 -5.78
CA GLY A 223 5.89 7.21 -6.65
C GLY A 223 6.77 7.36 -7.90
N VAL A 224 8.08 7.30 -7.74
CA VAL A 224 9.04 7.38 -8.85
C VAL A 224 8.92 6.16 -9.78
N ILE A 225 8.71 4.97 -9.22
CA ILE A 225 8.47 3.74 -9.99
C ILE A 225 7.18 3.85 -10.81
N LEU A 226 6.09 4.31 -10.19
CA LEU A 226 4.82 4.55 -10.88
C LEU A 226 5.00 5.55 -12.03
N GLN A 227 5.72 6.65 -11.79
CA GLN A 227 5.98 7.64 -12.84
C GLN A 227 6.74 7.02 -14.02
N GLN A 228 7.79 6.23 -13.74
CA GLN A 228 8.56 5.56 -14.77
C GLN A 228 7.72 4.59 -15.62
N LEU A 229 6.68 3.98 -15.05
CA LEU A 229 5.72 3.13 -15.78
C LEU A 229 4.76 3.97 -16.62
N VAL A 230 4.21 5.06 -16.08
CA VAL A 230 3.29 5.96 -16.81
C VAL A 230 4.01 6.68 -17.96
N ASP A 231 5.27 7.04 -17.80
CA ASP A 231 6.09 7.69 -18.83
C ASP A 231 6.30 6.83 -20.09
N THR A 232 5.94 5.54 -20.05
CA THR A 232 5.95 4.64 -21.21
C THR A 232 4.80 4.90 -22.18
N GLY A 233 3.82 5.72 -21.78
CA GLY A 233 2.59 5.99 -22.54
C GLY A 233 1.46 4.99 -22.27
N LEU A 234 1.64 4.07 -21.32
CA LEU A 234 0.58 3.19 -20.85
C LEU A 234 -0.39 3.94 -19.93
N GLU A 235 -1.68 3.61 -20.05
CA GLU A 235 -2.74 4.15 -19.20
C GLU A 235 -2.79 3.40 -17.87
N LEU A 236 -2.79 4.15 -16.76
CA LEU A 236 -3.04 3.58 -15.44
C LEU A 236 -4.55 3.43 -15.23
N THR A 237 -5.02 2.19 -15.16
CA THR A 237 -6.46 1.87 -15.08
C THR A 237 -6.90 1.37 -13.70
N ALA A 238 -5.95 0.93 -12.88
CA ALA A 238 -6.15 0.59 -11.48
C ALA A 238 -4.90 0.90 -10.65
N LEU A 239 -5.10 1.34 -9.41
CA LEU A 239 -4.05 1.56 -8.42
C LEU A 239 -4.63 1.28 -7.04
N MET A 240 -3.93 0.48 -6.23
CA MET A 240 -4.25 0.34 -4.82
C MET A 240 -3.02 0.09 -3.95
N LEU A 241 -3.07 0.53 -2.70
CA LEU A 241 -2.23 0.05 -1.61
C LEU A 241 -2.91 -1.17 -0.99
N ALA A 242 -2.21 -2.31 -0.94
CA ALA A 242 -2.67 -3.52 -0.28
C ALA A 242 -1.63 -4.04 0.71
N ASN A 243 -2.04 -4.77 1.74
CA ASN A 243 -1.13 -5.51 2.60
C ASN A 243 -1.30 -7.00 2.29
N LEU A 244 -0.30 -7.65 1.70
CA LEU A 244 -0.39 -9.06 1.33
C LEU A 244 0.10 -9.95 2.47
N SER A 245 -0.78 -10.82 2.97
CA SER A 245 -0.40 -11.89 3.89
C SER A 245 0.47 -12.96 3.21
N SER A 246 1.21 -13.76 3.98
CA SER A 246 2.00 -14.87 3.41
C SER A 246 1.12 -15.88 2.70
N ARG A 247 -0.10 -16.12 3.17
CA ARG A 247 -1.06 -17.03 2.52
C ARG A 247 -1.44 -16.55 1.12
N VAL A 248 -1.73 -15.25 0.98
CA VAL A 248 -2.09 -14.64 -0.31
C VAL A 248 -0.91 -14.72 -1.27
N VAL A 249 0.29 -14.41 -0.77
CA VAL A 249 1.51 -14.51 -1.58
C VAL A 249 1.80 -15.95 -2.01
N ASP A 250 1.66 -16.92 -1.12
CA ASP A 250 1.87 -18.34 -1.45
C ASP A 250 0.88 -18.80 -2.52
N ASN A 251 -0.40 -18.43 -2.41
CA ASN A 251 -1.42 -18.72 -3.42
C ASN A 251 -1.09 -18.05 -4.76
N PHE A 252 -0.78 -16.74 -4.73
CA PHE A 252 -0.43 -15.97 -5.91
C PHE A 252 0.79 -16.51 -6.64
N LEU A 253 1.82 -16.93 -5.90
CA LEU A 253 3.08 -17.41 -6.46
C LEU A 253 3.09 -18.92 -6.71
N GLU A 254 2.05 -19.70 -6.37
CA GLU A 254 2.04 -21.16 -6.57
C GLU A 254 2.47 -21.59 -7.99
N PRO A 255 2.10 -20.90 -9.10
CA PRO A 255 2.60 -21.26 -10.44
C PRO A 255 4.13 -21.18 -10.60
N TYR A 256 4.81 -20.37 -9.78
CA TYR A 256 6.26 -20.17 -9.79
C TYR A 256 7.03 -21.18 -8.92
N LYS A 257 6.30 -22.00 -8.16
CA LYS A 257 6.89 -22.99 -7.26
C LYS A 257 7.59 -24.09 -8.04
N GLY A 258 8.88 -24.28 -7.75
CA GLY A 258 9.74 -25.23 -8.47
C GLY A 258 10.36 -24.68 -9.76
N VAL A 259 9.95 -23.49 -10.22
CA VAL A 259 10.58 -22.78 -11.34
C VAL A 259 11.53 -21.70 -10.82
N LEU A 260 11.09 -20.91 -9.83
CA LEU A 260 11.89 -19.86 -9.23
C LEU A 260 12.86 -20.46 -8.19
N SER A 261 14.16 -20.35 -8.45
CA SER A 261 15.21 -20.89 -7.55
C SER A 261 15.12 -20.32 -6.13
N ASP A 262 14.77 -19.05 -6.01
CA ASP A 262 14.69 -18.28 -4.77
C ASP A 262 13.22 -18.05 -4.37
N PHE A 263 12.37 -19.07 -4.56
CA PHE A 263 10.93 -18.98 -4.38
C PHE A 263 10.56 -18.46 -2.98
N ARG A 264 11.14 -19.05 -1.94
CA ARG A 264 10.80 -18.75 -0.54
C ARG A 264 11.17 -17.32 -0.16
N GLU A 265 12.35 -16.88 -0.58
CA GLU A 265 12.87 -15.54 -0.36
C GLU A 265 12.03 -14.51 -1.12
N SER A 266 11.66 -14.83 -2.37
CA SER A 266 10.81 -13.97 -3.21
C SER A 266 9.40 -13.82 -2.65
N ALA A 267 8.80 -14.91 -2.18
CA ALA A 267 7.52 -14.89 -1.49
C ALA A 267 7.58 -14.05 -0.20
N LYS A 268 8.62 -14.26 0.61
CA LYS A 268 8.84 -13.43 1.81
C LYS A 268 9.02 -11.96 1.47
N ALA A 269 9.73 -11.64 0.40
CA ALA A 269 9.96 -10.27 -0.05
C ALA A 269 8.74 -9.60 -0.69
N LEU A 270 7.68 -10.36 -1.03
CA LEU A 270 6.40 -9.84 -1.51
C LEU A 270 5.36 -9.70 -0.40
N THR A 271 5.54 -10.36 0.74
CA THR A 271 4.65 -10.27 1.91
C THR A 271 4.75 -8.88 2.56
N GLY A 272 3.62 -8.21 2.76
CA GLY A 272 3.53 -6.88 3.37
C GLY A 272 2.84 -5.83 2.51
N LEU A 273 3.05 -4.55 2.84
CA LEU A 273 2.47 -3.41 2.12
C LEU A 273 3.04 -3.27 0.71
N VAL A 274 2.19 -3.30 -0.31
CA VAL A 274 2.55 -3.20 -1.73
C VAL A 274 1.66 -2.21 -2.45
N TRP A 275 2.15 -1.63 -3.56
CA TRP A 275 1.27 -0.97 -4.53
C TRP A 275 1.01 -1.91 -5.68
N ILE A 276 -0.25 -2.08 -6.05
CA ILE A 276 -0.66 -2.91 -7.18
C ILE A 276 -1.23 -2.00 -8.24
N LEU A 277 -0.66 -2.09 -9.43
CA LEU A 277 -0.91 -1.22 -10.58
C LEU A 277 -1.44 -2.06 -11.73
N GLN A 278 -2.52 -1.62 -12.38
CA GLN A 278 -2.89 -2.12 -13.70
C GLN A 278 -2.56 -1.07 -14.76
N LEU A 279 -1.80 -1.49 -15.76
CA LEU A 279 -1.41 -0.68 -16.92
C LEU A 279 -2.02 -1.29 -18.17
N VAL A 280 -2.59 -0.45 -19.03
CA VAL A 280 -3.26 -0.84 -20.28
C VAL A 280 -2.74 0.00 -21.44
N SER A 281 -2.64 -0.59 -22.63
CA SER A 281 -2.42 0.19 -23.86
C SER A 281 -3.74 0.50 -24.55
N LEU A 282 -3.87 1.73 -25.05
CA LEU A 282 -4.96 2.11 -25.96
C LEU A 282 -4.65 1.76 -27.43
N ASP A 283 -3.40 1.39 -27.72
CA ASP A 283 -2.93 0.95 -29.03
C ASP A 283 -2.80 -0.57 -29.06
N ASP A 284 -3.54 -1.21 -29.96
CA ASP A 284 -3.59 -2.67 -30.15
C ASP A 284 -2.26 -3.28 -30.63
N SER A 285 -1.36 -2.45 -31.18
CA SER A 285 -0.05 -2.90 -31.67
C SER A 285 1.00 -3.04 -30.57
N VAL A 286 0.72 -2.53 -29.36
CA VAL A 286 1.67 -2.52 -28.24
C VAL A 286 1.58 -3.81 -27.44
N ASP A 287 2.69 -4.55 -27.38
CA ASP A 287 2.86 -5.64 -26.41
C ASP A 287 3.14 -5.05 -25.02
N VAL A 288 2.07 -4.90 -24.23
CA VAL A 288 2.10 -4.27 -22.90
C VAL A 288 2.98 -5.05 -21.93
N VAL A 289 2.92 -6.38 -21.96
CA VAL A 289 3.73 -7.23 -21.07
C VAL A 289 5.20 -7.09 -21.41
N HIS A 290 5.57 -7.13 -22.69
CA HIS A 290 6.96 -6.90 -23.11
C HIS A 290 7.45 -5.50 -22.71
N LEU A 291 6.68 -4.45 -22.98
CA LEU A 291 7.05 -3.08 -22.64
C LEU A 291 7.26 -2.89 -21.13
N VAL A 292 6.36 -3.42 -20.30
CA VAL A 292 6.51 -3.38 -18.84
C VAL A 292 7.74 -4.14 -18.38
N ARG A 293 8.02 -5.33 -18.95
CA ARG A 293 9.23 -6.10 -18.63
C ARG A 293 10.51 -5.37 -19.04
N GLU A 294 10.50 -4.66 -20.17
CA GLU A 294 11.62 -3.83 -20.60
C GLU A 294 11.96 -2.74 -19.57
N VAL A 295 10.93 -2.05 -19.08
CA VAL A 295 11.03 -0.95 -18.11
C VAL A 295 11.42 -1.45 -16.71
N CYS A 296 10.88 -2.59 -16.31
CA CYS A 296 11.29 -3.29 -15.08
C CYS A 296 12.76 -3.73 -15.17
N GLY A 297 13.15 -4.30 -16.31
CA GLY A 297 14.48 -4.86 -16.59
C GLY A 297 14.69 -6.26 -16.01
N PRO A 298 15.93 -6.80 -16.12
CA PRO A 298 16.28 -8.15 -15.68
C PRO A 298 15.90 -8.43 -14.22
N PHE A 299 15.45 -9.66 -13.94
CA PHE A 299 14.96 -10.07 -12.62
C PHE A 299 15.95 -9.80 -11.47
N ASP A 300 17.23 -10.04 -11.73
CA ASP A 300 18.32 -9.82 -10.78
C ASP A 300 18.85 -8.39 -10.89
N PRO A 301 18.79 -7.57 -9.82
CA PRO A 301 19.30 -6.19 -9.84
C PRO A 301 20.77 -6.05 -10.24
N ALA A 302 21.62 -7.05 -9.96
CA ALA A 302 23.03 -6.99 -10.36
C ALA A 302 23.16 -7.00 -11.89
N PHE A 303 22.48 -7.93 -12.56
CA PHE A 303 22.43 -7.98 -14.02
C PHE A 303 21.67 -6.79 -14.61
N ALA A 304 20.61 -6.31 -13.95
CA ALA A 304 19.88 -5.14 -14.40
C ALA A 304 20.75 -3.89 -14.43
N LYS A 305 21.61 -3.67 -13.43
CA LYS A 305 22.53 -2.53 -13.38
C LYS A 305 23.53 -2.53 -14.54
N GLU A 306 23.98 -3.71 -14.97
CA GLU A 306 24.93 -3.83 -16.08
C GLU A 306 24.24 -3.70 -17.45
N LEU A 307 23.13 -4.41 -17.65
CA LEU A 307 22.47 -4.53 -18.95
C LEU A 307 21.50 -3.39 -19.24
N ARG A 308 20.80 -2.90 -18.21
CA ARG A 308 19.77 -1.85 -18.32
C ARG A 308 19.80 -0.90 -17.11
N PRO A 309 20.85 -0.06 -16.96
CA PRO A 309 21.06 0.79 -15.78
C PRO A 309 19.89 1.71 -15.39
N LYS A 310 18.99 2.03 -16.35
CA LYS A 310 17.83 2.89 -16.14
C LYS A 310 16.57 2.12 -15.72
N SER A 311 16.58 0.79 -15.75
CA SER A 311 15.41 -0.02 -15.41
C SER A 311 15.06 0.11 -13.92
N ILE A 312 13.81 -0.20 -13.58
CA ILE A 312 13.33 -0.13 -12.18
C ILE A 312 14.17 -1.02 -11.27
N ARG A 313 14.41 -2.28 -11.68
CA ARG A 313 15.20 -3.24 -10.89
C ARG A 313 16.66 -2.82 -10.74
N ALA A 314 17.23 -2.15 -11.74
CA ALA A 314 18.59 -1.61 -11.65
C ALA A 314 18.71 -0.48 -10.62
N ARG A 315 17.73 0.43 -10.63
CA ARG A 315 17.74 1.65 -9.81
C ARG A 315 17.34 1.40 -8.35
N PHE A 316 16.33 0.55 -8.13
CA PHE A 316 15.68 0.40 -6.83
C PHE A 316 15.82 -1.02 -6.24
N GLY A 317 16.32 -1.98 -7.02
CA GLY A 317 16.54 -3.34 -6.54
C GLY A 317 17.77 -3.46 -5.65
N VAL A 318 17.60 -4.19 -4.55
CA VAL A 318 18.65 -4.48 -3.56
C VAL A 318 19.31 -5.83 -3.86
N ASP A 319 18.50 -6.87 -4.01
CA ASP A 319 18.92 -8.25 -4.29
C ASP A 319 17.85 -8.98 -5.11
N ARG A 320 18.06 -10.26 -5.43
CA ARG A 320 17.13 -11.06 -6.26
C ARG A 320 15.71 -11.12 -5.69
N ALA A 321 15.55 -11.21 -4.36
CA ALA A 321 14.24 -11.26 -3.72
C ALA A 321 13.63 -9.86 -3.59
N ASN A 322 14.44 -8.90 -3.14
CA ASN A 322 14.11 -7.48 -3.00
C ASN A 322 14.49 -6.71 -4.27
N ASN A 323 13.90 -7.10 -5.40
CA ASN A 323 14.19 -6.54 -6.71
C ASN A 323 13.22 -5.42 -7.13
N ALA A 324 12.72 -4.61 -6.20
CA ALA A 324 11.73 -3.53 -6.38
C ALA A 324 10.32 -3.90 -6.88
N VAL A 325 10.18 -4.70 -7.93
CA VAL A 325 8.89 -4.96 -8.60
C VAL A 325 8.70 -6.41 -9.05
N HIS A 326 7.47 -6.90 -8.90
CA HIS A 326 6.95 -8.07 -9.60
C HIS A 326 6.06 -7.61 -10.76
N CYS A 327 6.16 -8.23 -11.94
CA CYS A 327 5.35 -7.89 -13.11
C CYS A 327 5.00 -9.16 -13.89
N CYS A 328 4.00 -9.09 -14.75
CA CYS A 328 3.66 -10.18 -15.68
C CYS A 328 4.87 -10.56 -16.55
N ASP A 329 5.06 -11.86 -16.75
CA ASP A 329 6.07 -12.45 -17.62
C ASP A 329 5.46 -13.02 -18.91
N LEU A 330 4.18 -13.40 -18.89
CA LEU A 330 3.44 -13.94 -20.04
C LEU A 330 2.23 -13.06 -20.43
N PRO A 331 1.82 -13.00 -21.71
CA PRO A 331 0.67 -12.22 -22.17
C PRO A 331 -0.64 -12.55 -21.42
N GLU A 332 -0.85 -13.83 -21.10
CA GLU A 332 -2.06 -14.32 -20.43
C GLU A 332 -2.16 -13.85 -18.97
N GLU A 333 -1.05 -13.44 -18.34
CA GLU A 333 -1.01 -13.13 -16.91
C GLU A 333 -1.67 -11.80 -16.56
N GLY A 334 -1.77 -10.85 -17.50
CA GLY A 334 -2.43 -9.56 -17.25
C GLY A 334 -3.85 -9.74 -16.70
N PRO A 335 -4.75 -10.42 -17.43
CA PRO A 335 -6.08 -10.78 -16.94
C PRO A 335 -6.07 -11.58 -15.65
N ILE A 336 -5.19 -12.59 -15.52
CA ILE A 336 -5.12 -13.46 -14.34
C ILE A 336 -4.79 -12.66 -13.09
N TYR A 337 -3.76 -11.81 -13.15
CA TYR A 337 -3.33 -10.98 -12.02
C TYR A 337 -4.39 -9.93 -11.72
N THR A 338 -5.04 -9.40 -12.75
CA THR A 338 -6.15 -8.46 -12.58
C THR A 338 -7.27 -9.11 -11.79
N SER A 339 -7.74 -10.31 -12.17
CA SER A 339 -8.75 -11.04 -11.41
C SER A 339 -8.28 -11.40 -9.99
N PHE A 340 -7.01 -11.77 -9.82
CA PHE A 340 -6.48 -12.10 -8.50
C PHE A 340 -6.50 -10.88 -7.55
N PHE A 341 -6.11 -9.70 -8.06
CA PHE A 341 -5.96 -8.48 -7.27
C PHE A 341 -7.09 -7.46 -7.36
N PHE A 342 -8.08 -7.62 -8.24
CA PHE A 342 -9.15 -6.63 -8.41
C PHE A 342 -10.56 -7.23 -8.47
N ASP A 343 -10.71 -8.54 -8.27
CA ASP A 343 -12.03 -9.15 -8.09
C ASP A 343 -12.46 -9.08 -6.62
N PRO A 344 -13.65 -8.52 -6.29
CA PRO A 344 -14.21 -8.44 -4.93
C PRO A 344 -14.20 -9.77 -4.19
N ILE A 345 -14.45 -10.87 -4.91
CA ILE A 345 -14.51 -12.20 -4.31
C ILE A 345 -13.16 -12.56 -3.68
N ASN A 346 -12.06 -12.08 -4.26
CA ASN A 346 -10.70 -12.36 -3.82
C ASN A 346 -10.14 -11.28 -2.88
N VAL A 347 -10.89 -10.18 -2.63
CA VAL A 347 -10.46 -9.08 -1.76
C VAL A 347 -10.52 -9.46 -0.28
N GLU A 348 -11.54 -10.23 0.13
CA GLU A 348 -11.70 -10.68 1.52
C GLU A 348 -10.56 -11.60 1.99
N GLU A 349 -9.80 -12.17 1.05
CA GLU A 349 -8.67 -13.03 1.34
C GLU A 349 -7.33 -12.27 1.48
N ARG A 350 -7.27 -10.95 1.19
CA ARG A 350 -6.01 -10.18 1.06
C ARG A 350 -5.37 -9.70 2.35
#